data_AF-A0A6A6EUD5-F1
#
_entry.id   AF-A0A6A6EUD5-F1
#
_cell.length_a   1.000
_cell.length_b   1.000
_cell.length_c   1.000
_cell.angle_alpha   90.00
_cell.angle_beta   90.00
_cell.angle_gamma   90.00
#
_symmetry.space_group_name_H-M   'P 1'
#
loop_
_entity.id
_entity.type
_entity.pdbx_description
1 polymer ?
#
loop_
_entity_poly.entity_id
_entity_poly.type
_entity_poly.pdbx_seq_one_letter_code
_entity_poly.pdbx_strand_id
1 'polypeptide(L)'
;MRRLEKRVGILWLMVKPQAWRAEVKPNAPALESRVFFSTTEYAQVPDTAADLFVPLVQQLETQWDHNLEVASRRLAAKRTELLRSKGNNQSVIQDLLSDAELLDLLSRSLQEQVAELRKFVDIYLSGLWSILHEKGSKKAKEEGQSLMVKRKSLNEGCSERLGTLVELSQNLIQLEFNLTSIAEAQKSTSINRSMKRLSWITFVFLPLMFISV
;
A
#
# COMPACT_ATOMS: atom_id res chain seq x y z
N MET A 1 19.45 -9.38 -0.32
CA MET A 1 18.23 -10.19 -0.52
C MET A 1 17.66 -9.88 -1.90
N ARG A 2 17.63 -10.85 -2.82
CA ARG A 2 17.03 -10.68 -4.16
C ARG A 2 15.51 -10.63 -4.01
N ARG A 3 14.86 -9.57 -4.51
CA ARG A 3 13.40 -9.51 -4.64
C ARG A 3 12.96 -10.71 -5.48
N LEU A 4 12.14 -11.60 -4.91
CA LEU A 4 11.36 -12.54 -5.70
C LEU A 4 10.27 -11.71 -6.40
N GLU A 5 10.56 -11.23 -7.60
CA GLU A 5 9.52 -10.75 -8.51
C GLU A 5 8.56 -11.91 -8.77
N LYS A 6 7.37 -11.89 -8.15
CA LYS A 6 6.29 -12.83 -8.51
C LYS A 6 5.80 -12.42 -9.89
N ARG A 7 6.38 -13.02 -10.93
CA ARG A 7 5.97 -12.80 -12.31
C ARG A 7 4.65 -13.52 -12.56
N VAL A 8 3.68 -12.77 -13.05
CA VAL A 8 2.37 -13.28 -13.45
C VAL A 8 2.37 -13.37 -14.97
N GLY A 9 2.15 -14.57 -15.49
CA GLY A 9 2.06 -14.84 -16.92
C GLY A 9 0.63 -15.19 -17.32
N ILE A 10 0.12 -14.55 -18.36
CA ILE A 10 -1.13 -14.90 -19.03
C ILE A 10 -0.82 -15.10 -20.51
N LEU A 11 -1.16 -16.27 -21.04
CA LEU A 11 -1.09 -16.61 -22.45
C LEU A 11 -2.50 -16.97 -22.92
N TRP A 12 -2.97 -16.27 -23.94
CA TRP A 12 -4.26 -16.54 -24.55
C TRP A 12 -4.13 -16.54 -26.07
N LEU A 13 -4.50 -17.66 -26.70
CA LEU A 13 -4.46 -17.85 -28.14
C LEU A 13 -5.89 -17.96 -28.68
N MET A 14 -6.27 -16.97 -29.48
CA MET A 14 -7.53 -16.93 -30.22
C MET A 14 -7.31 -17.22 -31.70
N VAL A 15 -8.24 -17.97 -32.31
CA VAL A 15 -8.14 -18.38 -33.72
C VAL A 15 -9.46 -18.15 -34.42
N LYS A 16 -9.43 -17.68 -35.67
CA LYS A 16 -10.65 -17.56 -36.46
C LYS A 16 -11.27 -18.95 -36.70
N PRO A 17 -12.59 -19.13 -36.48
CA PRO A 17 -13.25 -20.39 -36.77
C PRO A 17 -13.16 -20.71 -38.26
N GLN A 18 -13.07 -22.00 -38.60
CA GLN A 18 -13.03 -22.45 -39.99
C GLN A 18 -14.34 -22.08 -40.71
N ALA A 19 -14.25 -21.68 -41.98
CA ALA A 19 -15.36 -21.11 -42.77
C ALA A 19 -16.66 -21.95 -42.73
N TRP A 20 -16.55 -23.28 -42.74
CA TRP A 20 -17.71 -24.19 -42.68
C TRP A 20 -18.47 -24.17 -41.33
N ARG A 21 -17.84 -23.75 -40.21
CA ARG A 21 -18.53 -23.58 -38.92
C ARG A 21 -19.24 -22.24 -38.79
N ALA A 22 -18.75 -21.21 -39.50
CA ALA A 22 -19.36 -19.88 -39.49
C ALA A 22 -20.72 -19.86 -40.21
N GLU A 23 -20.92 -20.70 -41.22
CA GLU A 23 -22.20 -20.84 -41.93
C GLU A 23 -23.30 -21.53 -41.09
N VAL A 24 -22.92 -22.39 -40.13
CA VAL A 24 -23.86 -23.16 -39.30
C VAL A 24 -24.38 -22.36 -38.09
N LYS A 25 -23.65 -21.33 -37.65
CA LYS A 25 -24.05 -20.45 -36.54
C LYS A 25 -23.76 -18.99 -36.90
N PRO A 26 -24.73 -18.25 -37.48
CA PRO A 26 -24.55 -16.82 -37.82
C PRO A 26 -24.31 -15.91 -36.60
N ASN A 27 -24.45 -16.46 -35.39
CA ASN A 27 -24.18 -15.79 -34.12
C ASN A 27 -22.90 -16.27 -33.42
N ALA A 28 -22.10 -17.15 -34.03
CA ALA A 28 -20.83 -17.60 -33.46
C ALA A 28 -19.82 -16.45 -33.30
N PRO A 29 -18.95 -16.51 -32.28
CA PRO A 29 -17.85 -15.57 -32.15
C PRO A 29 -16.94 -15.62 -33.39
N ALA A 30 -16.43 -14.48 -33.82
CA ALA A 30 -15.44 -14.32 -34.90
C ALA A 30 -14.06 -14.92 -34.55
N LEU A 31 -13.79 -15.19 -33.28
CA LEU A 31 -12.59 -15.76 -32.70
C LEU A 31 -12.96 -16.82 -31.65
N GLU A 32 -12.40 -18.01 -31.78
CA GLU A 32 -12.54 -19.09 -30.80
C GLU A 32 -11.27 -19.19 -29.95
N SER A 33 -11.43 -19.28 -28.62
CA SER A 33 -10.35 -19.56 -27.69
C SER A 33 -9.82 -20.98 -27.91
N ARG A 34 -8.51 -21.13 -28.16
CA ARG A 34 -7.89 -22.45 -28.36
C ARG A 34 -6.98 -22.88 -27.23
N VAL A 35 -6.22 -21.94 -26.66
CA VAL A 35 -5.31 -22.23 -25.55
C VAL A 35 -5.37 -21.06 -24.59
N PHE A 36 -5.55 -21.39 -23.31
CA PHE A 36 -5.46 -20.44 -22.21
C PHE A 36 -4.53 -21.02 -21.15
N PHE A 37 -3.53 -20.24 -20.77
CA PHE A 37 -2.62 -20.55 -19.67
C PHE A 37 -2.48 -19.29 -18.80
N SER A 38 -2.64 -19.46 -17.50
CA SER A 38 -2.44 -18.39 -16.53
C SER A 38 -1.74 -18.92 -15.30
N THR A 39 -0.87 -18.10 -14.73
CA THR A 39 -0.29 -18.33 -13.40
C THR A 39 -1.03 -17.56 -12.30
N THR A 40 -2.15 -16.92 -12.63
CA THR A 40 -3.02 -16.25 -11.65
C THR A 40 -3.90 -17.26 -10.92
N GLU A 41 -4.12 -17.04 -9.62
CA GLU A 41 -4.99 -17.90 -8.79
C GLU A 41 -6.48 -17.71 -9.12
N TYR A 42 -6.83 -16.63 -9.82
CA TYR A 42 -8.20 -16.23 -10.16
C TYR A 42 -8.54 -16.43 -11.64
N ALA A 43 -7.69 -17.12 -12.40
CA ALA A 43 -7.89 -17.28 -13.83
C ALA A 43 -9.08 -18.19 -14.15
N GLN A 44 -10.02 -17.66 -14.93
CA GLN A 44 -11.03 -18.43 -15.65
C GLN A 44 -10.74 -18.35 -17.14
N VAL A 45 -11.19 -19.34 -17.92
CA VAL A 45 -11.05 -19.30 -19.37
C VAL A 45 -11.80 -18.06 -19.87
N PRO A 46 -11.10 -17.09 -20.50
CA PRO A 46 -11.72 -15.84 -20.91
C PRO A 46 -12.62 -16.06 -22.13
N ASP A 47 -13.82 -15.51 -22.07
CA ASP A 47 -14.72 -15.41 -23.22
C ASP A 47 -14.40 -14.15 -24.04
N THR A 48 -13.91 -13.10 -23.37
CA THR A 48 -13.55 -11.81 -23.95
C THR A 48 -12.19 -11.32 -23.44
N ALA A 49 -11.56 -10.40 -24.17
CA ALA A 49 -10.29 -9.82 -23.75
C ALA A 49 -10.40 -9.03 -22.43
N ALA A 50 -11.57 -8.47 -22.13
CA ALA A 50 -11.85 -7.80 -20.85
C ALA A 50 -11.78 -8.77 -19.66
N ASP A 51 -12.11 -10.06 -19.86
CA ASP A 51 -12.09 -11.06 -18.80
C ASP A 51 -10.67 -11.35 -18.29
N LEU A 52 -9.63 -11.06 -19.08
CA LEU A 52 -8.24 -11.18 -18.65
C LEU A 52 -7.83 -10.12 -17.62
N PHE A 53 -8.50 -8.97 -17.60
CA PHE A 53 -8.21 -7.88 -16.69
C PHE A 53 -8.72 -8.17 -15.28
N VAL A 54 -9.83 -8.90 -15.16
CA VAL A 54 -10.47 -9.20 -13.88
C VAL A 54 -9.55 -9.96 -12.91
N PRO A 55 -8.88 -11.07 -13.31
CA PRO A 55 -7.93 -11.79 -12.47
C PRO A 55 -6.73 -10.94 -12.05
N LEU A 56 -6.26 -10.05 -12.93
CA LEU A 56 -5.12 -9.17 -12.65
C LEU A 56 -5.47 -8.15 -11.57
N VAL A 57 -6.64 -7.52 -11.66
CA VAL A 57 -7.11 -6.58 -10.64
C VAL A 57 -7.37 -7.29 -9.31
N GLN A 58 -7.96 -8.49 -9.32
CA GLN A 58 -8.18 -9.27 -8.09
C GLN A 58 -6.88 -9.70 -7.41
N GLN A 59 -5.89 -10.11 -8.21
CA GLN A 59 -4.58 -10.43 -7.66
C GLN A 59 -3.92 -9.18 -7.07
N LEU A 60 -4.02 -8.04 -7.76
CA LEU A 60 -3.48 -6.77 -7.28
C LEU A 60 -4.15 -6.34 -5.97
N GLU A 61 -5.47 -6.44 -5.89
CA GLU A 61 -6.29 -6.19 -4.70
C GLU A 61 -5.82 -7.05 -3.52
N THR A 62 -5.67 -8.35 -3.73
CA THR A 62 -5.20 -9.28 -2.69
C THR A 62 -3.80 -8.94 -2.19
N GLN A 63 -2.90 -8.52 -3.08
CA GLN A 63 -1.56 -8.08 -2.69
C GLN A 63 -1.61 -6.78 -1.88
N TRP A 64 -2.44 -5.82 -2.27
CA TRP A 64 -2.65 -4.60 -1.51
C TRP A 64 -3.27 -4.88 -0.15
N ASP A 65 -4.28 -5.74 -0.08
CA ASP A 65 -4.90 -6.16 1.18
C ASP A 65 -3.88 -6.73 2.15
N HIS A 66 -3.05 -7.65 1.66
CA HIS A 66 -1.98 -8.24 2.46
C HIS A 66 -0.97 -7.19 2.94
N ASN A 67 -0.51 -6.31 2.05
CA ASN A 67 0.46 -5.27 2.39
C ASN A 67 -0.11 -4.28 3.42
N LEU A 68 -1.36 -3.85 3.24
CA LEU A 68 -2.05 -2.94 4.15
C LEU A 68 -2.30 -3.60 5.52
N GLU A 69 -2.61 -4.89 5.55
CA GLU A 69 -2.77 -5.64 6.80
C GLU A 69 -1.45 -5.77 7.56
N VAL A 70 -0.35 -6.10 6.86
CA VAL A 70 0.99 -6.17 7.45
C VAL A 70 1.42 -4.80 8.00
N ALA A 71 1.20 -3.72 7.24
CA ALA A 71 1.47 -2.36 7.69
C ALA A 71 0.64 -2.01 8.93
N SER A 72 -0.67 -2.30 8.92
CA SER A 72 -1.56 -2.06 10.07
C SER A 72 -1.09 -2.80 11.33
N ARG A 73 -0.74 -4.09 11.21
CA ARG A 73 -0.22 -4.89 12.33
C ARG A 73 1.09 -4.31 12.88
N ARG A 74 1.98 -3.86 12.00
CA ARG A 74 3.26 -3.23 12.38
C ARG A 74 3.04 -1.93 13.15
N LEU A 75 2.20 -1.03 12.65
CA LEU A 75 1.90 0.23 13.34
C LEU A 75 1.21 -0.02 14.70
N ALA A 76 0.31 -1.01 14.79
CA ALA A 76 -0.32 -1.38 16.06
C ALA A 76 0.69 -1.92 17.09
N ALA A 77 1.65 -2.73 16.65
CA ALA A 77 2.75 -3.19 17.50
C ALA A 77 3.61 -2.01 17.98
N LYS A 78 3.96 -1.08 17.08
CA LYS A 78 4.73 0.13 17.44
C LYS A 78 3.99 1.04 18.40
N ARG A 79 2.67 1.20 18.24
CA ARG A 79 1.84 1.91 19.22
C ARG A 79 1.94 1.30 20.61
N THR A 80 1.92 -0.02 20.71
CA THR A 80 2.02 -0.73 21.99
C THR A 80 3.40 -0.55 22.61
N GLU A 81 4.45 -0.61 21.80
CA GLU A 81 5.84 -0.37 22.22
C GLU A 81 6.01 1.06 22.76
N LEU A 82 5.50 2.05 22.03
CA LEU A 82 5.52 3.47 22.40
C LEU A 82 4.85 3.73 23.75
N LEU A 83 3.66 3.16 23.96
CA LEU A 83 2.94 3.31 25.23
C LEU A 83 3.69 2.64 26.41
N ARG A 84 4.47 1.59 26.14
CA ARG A 84 5.29 0.91 27.15
C ARG A 84 6.59 1.67 27.45
N SER A 85 7.22 2.26 26.43
CA SER A 85 8.48 2.98 26.56
C SER A 85 8.32 4.34 27.24
N LYS A 86 7.12 4.93 27.20
CA LYS A 86 6.78 6.23 27.84
C LYS A 86 7.75 7.36 27.45
N GLY A 87 8.23 7.38 26.20
CA GLY A 87 9.15 8.39 25.70
C GLY A 87 10.61 8.23 26.16
N ASN A 88 10.99 7.07 26.73
CA ASN A 88 12.38 6.80 27.12
C ASN A 88 13.20 6.10 26.02
N ASN A 89 12.58 5.66 24.92
CA ASN A 89 13.27 4.93 23.87
C ASN A 89 13.41 5.76 22.59
N GLN A 90 14.60 6.32 22.38
CA GLN A 90 14.91 7.16 21.23
C GLN A 90 14.96 6.39 19.89
N SER A 91 14.96 5.05 19.87
CA SER A 91 14.91 4.29 18.61
C SER A 91 13.51 4.26 17.99
N VAL A 92 12.46 4.48 18.79
CA VAL A 92 11.05 4.39 18.35
C VAL A 92 10.73 5.47 17.33
N ILE A 93 11.24 6.70 17.51
CA ILE A 93 11.00 7.78 16.56
C ILE A 93 11.62 7.51 15.20
N GLN A 94 12.82 6.89 15.15
CA GLN A 94 13.48 6.54 13.90
C GLN A 94 12.68 5.48 13.15
N ASP A 95 12.22 4.45 13.86
CA ASP A 95 11.36 3.41 13.28
C ASP A 95 10.05 3.99 12.73
N LEU A 96 9.39 4.90 13.46
CA LEU A 96 8.16 5.54 13.02
C LEU A 96 8.36 6.43 11.79
N LEU A 97 9.49 7.12 11.69
CA LEU A 97 9.84 7.91 10.51
C LEU A 97 10.11 7.02 9.30
N SER A 98 10.81 5.89 9.48
CA SER A 98 11.00 4.90 8.42
C SER A 98 9.68 4.27 7.96
N ASP A 99 8.75 4.03 8.89
CA ASP A 99 7.42 3.52 8.57
C ASP A 99 6.60 4.55 7.77
N ALA A 100 6.70 5.83 8.12
CA ALA A 100 6.06 6.92 7.36
C ALA A 100 6.64 7.05 5.93
N GLU A 101 7.95 6.93 5.77
CA GLU A 101 8.60 6.91 4.45
C GLU A 101 8.10 5.73 3.60
N LEU A 102 8.00 4.54 4.20
CA LEU A 102 7.48 3.35 3.52
C LEU A 102 6.01 3.52 3.08
N LEU A 103 5.17 4.13 3.92
CA LEU A 103 3.78 4.44 3.57
C LEU A 103 3.67 5.46 2.43
N ASP A 104 4.57 6.44 2.36
CA ASP A 104 4.64 7.39 1.24
C ASP A 104 5.04 6.69 -0.06
N LEU A 105 6.03 5.79 -0.01
CA LEU A 105 6.42 4.96 -1.15
C LEU A 105 5.27 4.07 -1.64
N LEU A 106 4.52 3.46 -0.72
CA LEU A 106 3.32 2.69 -1.06
C LEU A 106 2.26 3.58 -1.72
N SER A 107 2.05 4.80 -1.21
CA SER A 107 1.08 5.75 -1.77
C SER A 107 1.40 6.11 -3.22
N ARG A 108 2.67 6.39 -3.50
CA ARG A 108 3.14 6.65 -4.88
C ARG A 108 2.96 5.42 -5.77
N SER A 109 3.31 4.24 -5.27
CA SER A 109 3.17 3.00 -6.04
C SER A 109 1.71 2.69 -6.40
N LEU A 110 0.77 2.93 -5.48
CA LEU A 110 -0.67 2.79 -5.76
C LEU A 110 -1.10 3.76 -6.86
N GLN A 111 -0.70 5.03 -6.77
CA GLN A 111 -1.04 6.04 -7.78
C GLN A 111 -0.49 5.69 -9.16
N GLU A 112 0.76 5.22 -9.23
CA GLU A 112 1.39 4.76 -10.48
C GLU A 112 0.62 3.58 -11.07
N GLN A 113 0.31 2.56 -10.27
CA GLN A 113 -0.45 1.39 -10.73
C GLN A 113 -1.86 1.76 -11.20
N VAL A 114 -2.57 2.64 -10.48
CA VAL A 114 -3.90 3.11 -10.89
C VAL A 114 -3.83 3.95 -12.17
N ALA A 115 -2.76 4.72 -12.37
CA ALA A 115 -2.52 5.46 -13.61
C ALA A 115 -2.26 4.52 -14.80
N GLU A 116 -1.46 3.47 -14.61
CA GLU A 116 -1.23 2.45 -15.65
C GLU A 116 -2.51 1.67 -15.98
N LEU A 117 -3.30 1.29 -14.97
CA LEU A 117 -4.61 0.65 -15.19
C LEU A 117 -5.57 1.58 -15.94
N ARG A 118 -5.51 2.89 -15.70
CA ARG A 118 -6.30 3.87 -16.44
C ARG A 118 -5.87 3.94 -17.90
N LYS A 119 -4.57 4.07 -18.17
CA LYS A 119 -4.04 4.05 -19.54
C LYS A 119 -4.45 2.78 -20.28
N PHE A 120 -4.41 1.63 -19.61
CA PHE A 120 -4.84 0.36 -20.19
C PHE A 120 -6.31 0.38 -20.62
N VAL A 121 -7.21 0.84 -19.74
CA VAL A 121 -8.65 0.95 -20.05
C VAL A 121 -8.90 1.95 -21.19
N ASP A 122 -8.18 3.07 -21.20
CA ASP A 122 -8.32 4.08 -22.24
C ASP A 122 -7.84 3.54 -23.61
N ILE A 123 -6.72 2.80 -23.63
CA ILE A 123 -6.21 2.13 -24.85
C ILE A 123 -7.22 1.08 -25.33
N TYR A 124 -7.74 0.24 -24.43
CA TYR A 124 -8.76 -0.76 -24.76
C TYR A 124 -10.00 -0.13 -25.42
N LEU A 125 -10.42 1.04 -24.93
CA LEU A 125 -11.60 1.77 -25.44
C LEU A 125 -11.34 2.63 -26.69
N SER A 126 -10.10 3.06 -26.93
CA SER A 126 -9.71 3.97 -28.02
C SER A 126 -9.81 3.41 -29.45
N GLY A 127 -10.20 2.14 -29.61
CA GLY A 127 -10.42 1.52 -30.92
C GLY A 127 -9.19 0.88 -31.57
N LEU A 128 -7.99 1.08 -31.01
CA LEU A 128 -6.76 0.38 -31.43
C LEU A 128 -6.92 -1.16 -31.33
N TRP A 129 -7.76 -1.63 -30.40
CA TRP A 129 -8.00 -3.04 -30.14
C TRP A 129 -9.36 -3.52 -30.69
N SER A 130 -9.87 -2.86 -31.74
CA SER A 130 -11.12 -3.21 -32.45
C SER A 130 -11.24 -4.68 -32.88
N ILE A 131 -10.12 -5.38 -33.04
CA ILE A 131 -10.06 -6.81 -33.37
C ILE A 131 -10.50 -7.69 -32.19
N LEU A 132 -10.36 -7.21 -30.95
CA LEU A 132 -10.76 -7.89 -29.72
C LEU A 132 -12.20 -7.58 -29.32
N HIS A 133 -12.82 -6.58 -29.95
CA HIS A 133 -14.20 -6.15 -29.71
C HIS A 133 -15.16 -6.96 -30.57
N GLU A 134 -15.60 -8.11 -30.06
CA GLU A 134 -16.61 -8.90 -30.75
C GLU A 134 -18.03 -8.37 -30.52
N LYS A 135 -18.73 -8.10 -31.63
CA LYS A 135 -20.12 -7.65 -31.73
C LYS A 135 -20.44 -6.33 -31.04
N GLY A 136 -20.37 -5.28 -31.86
CA GLY A 136 -21.14 -4.04 -31.67
C GLY A 136 -20.60 -3.13 -30.57
N SER A 137 -20.47 -1.85 -30.88
CA SER A 137 -19.98 -0.78 -29.99
C SER A 137 -20.64 -0.74 -28.60
N LYS A 138 -21.78 -1.41 -28.37
CA LYS A 138 -22.48 -1.49 -27.08
C LYS A 138 -21.81 -2.45 -26.08
N LYS A 139 -21.46 -3.69 -26.46
CA LYS A 139 -20.89 -4.68 -25.54
C LYS A 139 -19.49 -4.27 -25.04
N ALA A 140 -18.67 -3.73 -25.95
CA ALA A 140 -17.37 -3.15 -25.63
C ALA A 140 -17.44 -1.98 -24.62
N LYS A 141 -18.51 -1.17 -24.68
CA LYS A 141 -18.74 -0.06 -23.74
C LYS A 141 -19.19 -0.58 -22.37
N GLU A 142 -20.03 -1.60 -22.32
CA GLU A 142 -20.46 -2.26 -21.08
C GLU A 142 -19.28 -2.94 -20.37
N GLU A 143 -18.44 -3.66 -21.12
CA GLU A 143 -17.19 -4.26 -20.61
C GLU A 143 -16.25 -3.18 -20.08
N GLY A 144 -15.97 -2.13 -20.86
CA GLY A 144 -15.13 -1.03 -20.42
C GLY A 144 -15.65 -0.30 -19.18
N GLN A 145 -16.97 -0.14 -19.03
CA GLN A 145 -17.58 0.39 -17.82
C GLN A 145 -17.36 -0.53 -16.62
N SER A 146 -17.51 -1.84 -16.79
CA SER A 146 -17.21 -2.83 -15.74
C SER A 146 -15.75 -2.73 -15.27
N LEU A 147 -14.81 -2.64 -16.21
CA LEU A 147 -13.38 -2.46 -15.89
C LEU A 147 -13.13 -1.14 -15.14
N MET A 148 -13.81 -0.06 -15.56
CA MET A 148 -13.68 1.25 -14.93
C MET A 148 -14.22 1.26 -13.50
N VAL A 149 -15.35 0.59 -13.25
CA VAL A 149 -15.93 0.40 -11.91
C VAL A 149 -14.98 -0.40 -11.03
N LYS A 150 -14.45 -1.53 -11.53
CA LYS A 150 -13.55 -2.38 -10.76
C LYS A 150 -12.23 -1.68 -10.40
N ARG A 151 -11.65 -0.93 -11.35
CA ARG A 151 -10.50 -0.05 -11.10
C ARG A 151 -10.82 1.02 -10.04
N LYS A 152 -11.99 1.67 -10.16
CA LYS A 152 -12.40 2.72 -9.22
C LYS A 152 -12.55 2.16 -7.79
N SER A 153 -13.21 1.02 -7.64
CA SER A 153 -13.35 0.32 -6.36
C SER A 153 -12.01 -0.03 -5.73
N LEU A 154 -11.06 -0.56 -6.52
CA LEU A 154 -9.70 -0.85 -6.03
C LEU A 154 -9.01 0.41 -5.51
N ASN A 155 -9.05 1.49 -6.30
CA ASN A 155 -8.40 2.75 -5.94
C ASN A 155 -9.02 3.37 -4.68
N GLU A 156 -10.34 3.42 -4.59
CA GLU A 156 -11.04 3.99 -3.43
C GLU A 156 -10.75 3.17 -2.17
N GLY A 157 -10.89 1.84 -2.23
CA GLY A 157 -10.65 0.98 -1.07
C GLY A 157 -9.19 0.98 -0.59
N CYS A 158 -8.22 0.94 -1.51
CA CYS A 158 -6.80 0.99 -1.16
C CYS A 158 -6.38 2.38 -0.67
N SER A 159 -6.83 3.44 -1.34
CA SER A 159 -6.47 4.82 -0.99
C SER A 159 -7.06 5.23 0.36
N GLU A 160 -8.29 4.83 0.67
CA GLU A 160 -8.91 5.10 1.97
C GLU A 160 -8.13 4.43 3.08
N ARG A 161 -7.89 3.11 2.99
CA ARG A 161 -7.14 2.36 3.99
C ARG A 161 -5.72 2.88 4.15
N LEU A 162 -5.04 3.18 3.05
CA LEU A 162 -3.70 3.75 3.11
C LEU A 162 -3.71 5.14 3.77
N GLY A 163 -4.72 5.97 3.47
CA GLY A 163 -4.94 7.24 4.16
C GLY A 163 -5.07 7.08 5.67
N THR A 164 -5.87 6.09 6.14
CA THR A 164 -6.00 5.82 7.58
C THR A 164 -4.68 5.38 8.22
N LEU A 165 -3.82 4.64 7.50
CA LEU A 165 -2.50 4.23 8.00
C LEU A 165 -1.53 5.40 8.08
N VAL A 166 -1.55 6.30 7.08
CA VAL A 166 -0.74 7.53 7.09
C VAL A 166 -1.14 8.42 8.26
N GLU A 167 -2.44 8.63 8.46
CA GLU A 167 -2.95 9.40 9.60
C GLU A 167 -2.54 8.76 10.94
N LEU A 168 -2.67 7.43 11.06
CA LEU A 168 -2.25 6.71 12.26
C LEU A 168 -0.74 6.85 12.49
N SER A 169 0.08 6.78 11.45
CA SER A 169 1.53 6.99 11.55
C SER A 169 1.87 8.39 12.07
N GLN A 170 1.21 9.44 11.53
CA GLN A 170 1.41 10.83 11.97
C GLN A 170 1.01 11.01 13.44
N ASN A 171 -0.13 10.42 13.83
CA ASN A 171 -0.60 10.44 15.22
C ASN A 171 0.39 9.76 16.18
N LEU A 172 1.02 8.65 15.76
CA LEU A 172 2.04 7.98 16.57
C LEU A 172 3.30 8.83 16.72
N ILE A 173 3.76 9.48 15.65
CA ILE A 173 4.92 10.37 15.68
C ILE A 173 4.65 11.54 16.66
N GLN A 174 3.47 12.16 16.56
CA GLN A 174 3.09 13.25 17.47
C GLN A 174 2.99 12.78 18.92
N LEU A 175 2.44 11.59 19.16
CA LEU A 175 2.36 11.01 20.49
C LEU A 175 3.75 10.75 21.08
N GLU A 176 4.70 10.21 20.31
CA GLU A 176 6.07 9.98 20.77
C GLU A 176 6.78 11.29 21.11
N PHE A 177 6.62 12.31 20.27
CA PHE A 177 7.17 13.63 20.52
C PHE A 177 6.66 14.21 21.86
N ASN A 178 5.36 14.08 22.11
CA ASN A 178 4.74 14.54 23.36
C ASN A 178 5.27 13.77 24.58
N LEU A 179 5.36 12.43 24.49
CA LEU A 179 5.87 11.60 25.58
C LEU A 179 7.34 11.88 25.87
N THR A 180 8.18 11.98 24.83
CA THR A 180 9.60 12.32 24.95
C THR A 180 9.79 13.68 25.61
N SER A 181 9.01 14.69 25.17
CA SER A 181 9.06 16.04 25.75
C SER A 181 8.71 16.04 27.25
N ILE A 182 7.70 15.24 27.67
CA ILE A 182 7.34 15.09 29.09
C ILE A 182 8.47 14.40 29.87
N ALA A 183 9.01 13.31 29.33
CA ALA A 183 10.10 12.56 29.97
C ALA A 183 11.36 13.44 30.15
N GLU A 184 11.71 14.23 29.14
CA GLU A 184 12.82 15.18 29.20
C GLU A 184 12.58 16.31 30.20
N ALA A 185 11.37 16.86 30.28
CA ALA A 185 11.03 17.87 31.28
C ALA A 185 11.13 17.32 32.71
N GLN A 186 10.64 16.10 32.95
CA GLN A 186 10.79 15.41 34.23
C GLN A 186 12.27 15.14 34.56
N LYS A 187 13.06 14.71 33.57
CA LYS A 187 14.50 14.52 33.73
C LYS A 187 15.21 15.84 34.07
N SER A 188 14.92 16.92 33.35
CA SER A 188 15.50 18.25 33.57
C SER A 188 15.19 18.79 34.98
N THR A 189 13.94 18.64 35.45
CA THR A 189 13.57 19.04 36.82
C THR A 189 14.30 18.21 37.87
N SER A 190 14.50 16.90 37.65
CA SER A 190 15.28 16.04 38.54
C SER A 190 16.77 16.41 38.60
N ILE A 191 17.36 16.76 37.44
CA ILE A 191 18.74 17.24 37.34
C ILE A 191 18.87 18.58 38.06
N ASN A 192 17.96 19.52 37.81
CA ASN A 192 17.94 20.82 38.47
C ASN A 192 17.85 20.68 40.00
N ARG A 193 16.99 19.77 40.50
CA ARG A 193 16.90 19.50 41.94
C ARG A 193 18.22 18.94 42.50
N SER A 194 18.85 18.02 41.77
CA SER A 194 20.14 17.44 42.16
C SER A 194 21.26 18.47 42.14
N MET A 195 21.29 19.33 41.12
CA MET A 195 22.24 20.43 40.97
C MET A 195 22.10 21.43 42.12
N LYS A 196 20.89 21.84 42.49
CA LYS A 196 20.63 22.69 43.67
C LYS A 196 21.17 22.07 44.96
N ARG A 197 21.01 20.76 45.15
CA ARG A 197 21.54 20.05 46.34
C ARG A 197 23.07 20.06 46.37
N LEU A 198 23.70 19.75 45.24
CA LEU A 198 25.16 19.77 45.12
C LEU A 198 25.71 21.18 45.35
N SER A 199 25.11 22.20 44.73
CA SER A 199 25.48 23.61 44.93
C SER A 199 25.38 24.01 46.39
N TRP A 200 24.31 23.62 47.10
CA TRP A 200 24.18 23.88 48.54
C TRP A 200 25.30 23.25 49.37
N ILE A 201 25.67 21.99 49.08
CA ILE A 201 26.77 21.31 49.77
C ILE A 201 28.08 22.05 49.51
N THR A 202 28.41 22.36 48.25
CA THR A 202 29.63 23.09 47.92
C THR A 202 29.66 24.49 48.56
N PHE A 203 28.53 25.19 48.60
CA PHE A 203 28.46 26.55 49.15
C PHE A 203 28.69 26.58 50.67
N VAL A 204 28.26 25.55 51.40
CA VAL A 204 28.47 25.45 52.85
C VAL A 204 29.85 24.93 53.21
N PHE A 205 30.28 23.83 52.57
CA PHE A 205 31.51 23.14 52.97
C PHE A 205 32.79 23.77 52.44
N LEU A 206 32.74 24.44 51.29
CA LEU A 206 33.94 25.05 50.71
C LEU A 206 34.50 26.19 51.59
N PRO A 207 33.71 27.15 52.10
CA PRO A 207 34.22 28.16 53.03
C PRO A 207 34.68 27.58 54.37
N LEU A 208 33.98 26.58 54.91
CA LEU A 208 34.37 25.92 56.16
C LEU A 208 35.73 25.21 56.05
N MET A 209 35.99 24.56 54.92
CA MET A 209 37.31 23.97 54.63
C MET A 209 38.42 25.02 54.62
N PHE A 210 38.16 26.21 54.06
CA PHE A 210 39.12 27.32 54.04
C PHE A 210 39.41 27.92 55.43
N ILE A 211 38.48 27.82 56.39
CA ILE A 211 38.65 28.36 57.74
C ILE A 211 39.31 27.33 58.67
N SER A 212 39.21 26.03 58.37
CA SER A 212 39.78 24.95 59.21
C SER A 212 41.25 24.62 58.93
N VAL A 213 41.86 25.27 57.93
CA VAL A 213 43.28 25.18 57.55
C VAL A 213 43.99 26.45 58.00
#